data_AF-A0A1M4ZW01-F1
#
_entry.id   AF-A0A1M4ZW01-F1
#
_cell.length_a   1.000
_cell.length_b   1.000
_cell.length_c   1.000
_cell.angle_alpha   90.00
_cell.angle_beta   90.00
_cell.angle_gamma   90.00
#
_symmetry.space_group_name_H-M   'P 1'
#
loop_
_entity.id
_entity.type
_entity.pdbx_description
1 polymer ?
#
loop_
_entity_poly.entity_id
_entity_poly.type
_entity_poly.pdbx_seq_one_letter_code
_entity_poly.pdbx_strand_id
1 'polypeptide(L)' 'MKLSDVQIHERSGWIYIYGKDNKQRKVDLNKSIRKVLKQYKKEYQGDLKGEYLFDSQRSNQVTTRGVQHIIENYAT' A
#
# COMPACT_ATOMS: atom_id res chain seq x y z
N MET A 1 -5.36 3.40 3.74
CA MET A 1 -5.37 2.10 3.05
C MET A 1 -4.76 1.07 3.97
N LYS A 2 -5.55 0.08 4.36
CA LYS A 2 -5.20 -0.92 5.36
C LYS A 2 -4.63 -2.18 4.72
N LEU A 3 -3.94 -3.00 5.50
CA LEU A 3 -3.45 -4.30 5.06
C LEU A 3 -4.58 -5.22 4.58
N SER A 4 -5.75 -5.14 5.23
CA SER A 4 -6.95 -5.90 4.89
C SER A 4 -7.56 -5.54 3.52
N ASP A 5 -7.25 -4.35 3.00
CA ASP A 5 -7.76 -3.88 1.71
C ASP A 5 -7.05 -4.56 0.52
N VAL A 6 -5.94 -5.27 0.76
CA VAL A 6 -5.06 -5.83 -0.27
C VAL A 6 -5.15 -7.36 -0.33
N GLN A 7 -5.61 -7.89 -1.47
CA GLN A 7 -5.65 -9.32 -1.74
C GLN A 7 -4.64 -9.67 -2.82
N ILE A 8 -3.74 -10.62 -2.55
CA ILE A 8 -2.71 -11.07 -3.49
C ILE A 8 -2.68 -12.58 -3.52
N HIS A 9 -2.93 -13.15 -4.70
CA HIS A 9 -2.75 -14.56 -5.01
C HIS A 9 -1.57 -14.74 -5.97
N GLU A 10 -1.36 -15.95 -6.46
CA GLU A 10 -0.29 -16.22 -7.43
C GLU A 10 -0.55 -15.54 -8.78
N ARG A 11 -1.77 -15.71 -9.30
CA ARG A 11 -2.16 -15.24 -10.66
C ARG A 11 -3.12 -14.05 -10.67
N SER A 12 -3.71 -13.70 -9.54
CA SER A 12 -4.66 -12.60 -9.38
C SER A 12 -4.34 -11.77 -8.14
N GLY A 13 -4.94 -10.58 -8.04
CA GLY A 13 -4.84 -9.73 -6.87
C GLY A 13 -5.52 -8.41 -7.13
N TRP A 14 -6.06 -7.81 -6.09
CA TRP A 14 -6.78 -6.54 -6.18
C TRP A 14 -6.64 -5.76 -4.88
N ILE A 15 -7.01 -4.50 -4.95
CA ILE A 15 -7.06 -3.59 -3.82
C ILE A 15 -8.39 -2.86 -3.79
N TYR A 16 -8.93 -2.66 -2.59
CA TYR A 16 -10.10 -1.82 -2.38
C TYR A 16 -9.67 -0.38 -2.07
N ILE A 17 -10.21 0.57 -2.83
CA ILE A 17 -9.99 2.01 -2.64
C ILE A 17 -11.31 2.66 -2.24
N TYR A 18 -11.26 3.43 -1.17
CA TYR A 18 -12.42 4.16 -0.63
C TYR A 18 -12.26 5.64 -0.99
N GLY A 19 -13.21 6.16 -1.75
CA GLY A 19 -13.30 7.58 -2.10
C GLY A 19 -14.30 8.34 -1.23
N LYS A 20 -14.68 9.52 -1.70
CA LYS A 20 -15.72 10.35 -1.09
C LYS A 20 -17.04 9.56 -0.97
N ASP A 21 -17.77 9.80 0.12
CA ASP A 21 -19.04 9.15 0.45
C ASP A 21 -18.93 7.61 0.56
N ASN A 22 -17.77 7.11 1.01
CA ASN A 22 -17.47 5.67 1.09
C ASN A 22 -17.65 4.91 -0.24
N LYS A 23 -17.57 5.61 -1.37
CA LYS A 23 -17.63 4.96 -2.69
C LYS A 23 -16.42 4.06 -2.86
N GLN A 24 -16.67 2.78 -3.04
CA GLN A 24 -15.63 1.75 -3.14
C GLN A 24 -15.31 1.45 -4.61
N ARG A 25 -14.03 1.24 -4.89
CA ARG A 25 -13.55 0.74 -6.19
C ARG A 25 -12.61 -0.43 -5.95
N LYS A 26 -12.80 -1.49 -6.71
CA LYS A 26 -11.85 -2.60 -6.80
C LYS A 26 -10.89 -2.33 -7.95
N VAL A 27 -9.59 -2.29 -7.65
CA VAL A 27 -8.54 -2.08 -8.65
C VAL A 27 -7.68 -3.33 -8.73
N ASP A 28 -7.58 -3.91 -9.92
CA ASP A 28 -6.77 -5.11 -10.14
C ASP A 28 -5.27 -4.77 -10.15
N LEU A 29 -4.48 -5.64 -9.53
CA LEU A 29 -3.03 -5.49 -9.41
C LEU A 29 -2.35 -6.31 -10.50
N ASN A 30 -1.53 -5.66 -11.33
CA ASN A 30 -0.73 -6.36 -12.33
C ASN A 30 0.38 -7.22 -11.70
N LYS A 31 1.02 -8.08 -12.50
CA LYS A 31 2.06 -9.01 -12.03
C LYS A 31 3.22 -8.30 -11.30
N SER A 32 3.66 -7.15 -11.80
CA SER A 32 4.78 -6.40 -11.23
C SER A 32 4.44 -5.84 -9.85
N ILE A 33 3.28 -5.21 -9.70
CA ILE A 33 2.82 -4.66 -8.42
C ILE A 33 2.63 -5.79 -7.40
N ARG A 34 2.06 -6.94 -7.81
CA ARG A 34 1.93 -8.10 -6.93
C ARG A 34 3.29 -8.60 -6.42
N LYS A 35 4.32 -8.61 -7.27
CA LYS A 35 5.67 -9.02 -6.88
C LYS A 35 6.28 -8.05 -5.85
N VAL A 36 6.20 -6.74 -6.12
CA VAL A 36 6.73 -5.70 -5.23
C VAL A 36 6.01 -5.72 -3.87
N LEU A 37 4.69 -5.82 -3.86
CA LEU A 37 3.92 -5.87 -2.61
C LEU A 37 4.19 -7.14 -1.79
N LYS A 38 4.39 -8.30 -2.44
CA LYS A 38 4.81 -9.52 -1.75
C LYS A 38 6.18 -9.35 -1.10
N GLN A 39 7.13 -8.76 -1.82
CA GLN A 39 8.47 -8.50 -1.29
C GLN A 39 8.41 -7.54 -0.11
N TYR A 40 7.68 -6.42 -0.25
CA TYR A 40 7.48 -5.45 0.81
C TYR A 40 6.86 -6.09 2.07
N LYS A 41 5.80 -6.91 1.92
CA LYS A 41 5.21 -7.63 3.05
C LYS A 41 6.23 -8.59 3.71
N LYS A 42 7.01 -9.32 2.91
CA LYS A 42 8.02 -10.24 3.44
C LYS A 42 9.11 -9.50 4.24
N GLU A 43 9.52 -8.33 3.77
CA GLU A 43 10.60 -7.56 4.40
C GLU A 43 10.12 -6.78 5.63
N TYR A 44 8.93 -6.18 5.59
CA TYR A 44 8.53 -5.16 6.56
C TYR A 44 7.31 -5.52 7.41
N GLN A 45 6.54 -6.58 7.10
CA GLN A 45 5.28 -6.85 7.81
C GLN A 45 5.46 -7.08 9.32
N GLY A 46 6.63 -7.58 9.75
CA GLY A 46 6.95 -7.72 11.18
C GLY A 46 7.26 -6.40 11.89
N ASP A 47 7.66 -5.37 11.14
CA ASP A 47 8.10 -4.08 11.66
C ASP A 47 7.04 -2.98 11.53
N LEU A 48 5.91 -3.27 10.88
CA LEU A 48 4.81 -2.32 10.71
C LEU A 48 4.22 -1.93 12.06
N LYS A 49 4.05 -0.62 12.27
CA LYS A 49 3.53 -0.06 13.53
C LYS A 49 2.01 -0.13 13.69
N GLY A 50 1.28 -0.73 12.74
CA GLY A 50 -0.18 -0.80 12.80
C GLY A 50 -0.84 -1.44 11.59
N GLU A 51 -2.11 -1.09 11.37
CA GLU A 51 -2.99 -1.72 10.37
C GLU A 51 -2.82 -1.20 8.94
N TYR A 52 -2.08 -0.11 8.75
CA TYR A 52 -1.90 0.51 7.44
C TYR A 52 -0.88 -0.27 6.60
N LEU A 53 -1.10 -0.32 5.28
CA LEU A 53 -0.15 -0.99 4.38
C LEU A 53 1.20 -0.29 4.37
N PHE A 54 1.20 1.04 4.53
CA PHE A 54 2.40 1.87 4.57
C PHE A 54 2.37 2.73 5.82
N ASP A 55 3.35 2.52 6.69
CA ASP A 55 3.60 3.38 7.84
C ASP A 55 4.74 4.35 7.52
N SER A 56 5.20 5.07 8.54
CA SER A 56 6.38 5.92 8.45
C SER A 56 7.33 5.58 9.58
N GLN A 57 8.55 6.11 9.51
CA GLN A 57 9.52 5.95 10.59
C GLN A 57 9.00 6.43 11.95
N ARG A 58 8.05 7.38 11.99
CA ARG A 58 7.56 8.00 13.23
C ARG A 58 6.08 7.74 13.56
N SER A 59 5.30 7.18 12.63
CA SER A 59 3.85 7.01 12.76
C SER A 59 3.37 5.75 12.06
N ASN A 60 2.25 5.18 12.53
CA ASN A 60 1.60 3.99 11.97
C ASN A 60 0.95 4.20 10.59
N GLN A 61 0.94 5.42 10.06
CA GLN A 61 0.40 5.74 8.75
C GLN A 61 1.25 6.79 8.04
N VAL A 62 1.55 6.58 6.76
CA VAL A 62 2.14 7.63 5.92
C VAL A 62 1.09 8.69 5.53
N THR A 63 1.48 9.97 5.60
CA THR A 63 0.62 11.08 5.15
C THR A 63 0.78 11.34 3.66
N THR A 64 -0.22 11.97 3.03
CA THR A 64 -0.15 12.38 1.63
C THR A 64 1.09 13.23 1.33
N ARG A 65 1.42 14.17 2.22
CA ARG A 65 2.61 15.02 2.10
C ARG A 65 3.90 14.23 2.19
N GLY A 66 3.95 13.21 3.06
CA GLY A 66 5.09 12.31 3.16
C GLY A 66 5.32 11.54 1.85
N VAL A 67 4.25 11.02 1.24
CA VAL A 67 4.35 10.33 -0.06
C VAL A 67 4.80 11.28 -1.17
N GLN A 68 4.27 12.52 -1.21
CA GLN A 68 4.68 13.52 -2.20
C GLN A 68 6.18 13.83 -2.10
N HIS A 69 6.68 14.05 -0.89
CA HIS A 69 8.10 14.31 -0.67
C HIS A 69 9.00 13.14 -1.09
N ILE A 70 8.56 11.90 -0.84
CA ILE A 70 9.26 10.70 -1.33
C ILE A 70 9.31 10.71 -2.85
N ILE A 71 8.17 10.94 -3.52
CA ILE A 71 8.09 10.94 -4.99
C ILE A 71 9.00 12.02 -5.59
N GLU A 72 9.01 13.23 -5.04
CA GLU A 72 9.88 14.33 -5.48
C GLU A 72 11.36 13.91 -5.48
N ASN A 73 11.80 13.16 -4.48
CA ASN A 73 13.19 12.68 -4.38
C ASN A 73 13.55 11.58 -5.40
N TYR A 74 12.57 10.80 -5.90
CA TYR A 74 12.81 9.69 -6.83
C TYR A 74 12.45 10.02 -8.29
N ALA A 75 11.71 11.08 -8.54
CA ALA A 75 11.30 11.52 -9.88
C ALA A 75 12.31 12.46 -10.56
N THR A 76 13.55 12.53 -10.03
CA THR A 76 14.68 13.25 -10.62
C THR A 76 15.42 12.36 -11.61
#